data_AF-A0A1S3QYQ2-F1
#
_entry.id   AF-A0A1S3QYQ2-F1
#
_cell.length_a   1.000
_cell.length_b   1.000
_cell.length_c   1.000
_cell.angle_alpha   90.00
_cell.angle_beta   90.00
_cell.angle_gamma   90.00
#
_symmetry.space_group_name_H-M   'P 1'
#
loop_
_entity.id
_entity.type
_entity.pdbx_description
1 polymer ?
#
loop_
_entity_poly.entity_id
_entity_poly.type
_entity_poly.pdbx_seq_one_letter_code
_entity_poly.pdbx_strand_id
1 'polypeptide(L)'
;MVLQMYLPFCGISISNAKLFSESRKEYERSRALLEVVNDLFEEQTDLEKIVRKIMQRAVTLLQCERCSVLLLEDIHSPVVKFSKTFELMSPLCNMDRDISMEKLSCSDWLINNSIAELVASTGLPVNISDVCQDPRFDAE
;
A
#
# COMPACT_ATOMS: atom_id res chain seq x y z
N MET A 1 47.63 -1.51 -24.01
CA MET A 1 47.04 -0.56 -24.98
C MET A 1 45.70 -1.07 -25.53
N VAL A 2 45.62 -2.30 -26.07
CA VAL A 2 44.39 -2.86 -26.65
C VAL A 2 43.23 -2.93 -25.64
N LEU A 3 43.46 -3.42 -24.41
CA LEU A 3 42.42 -3.53 -23.38
C LEU A 3 41.75 -2.18 -23.05
N GLN A 4 42.55 -1.11 -22.98
CA GLN A 4 42.06 0.24 -22.66
C GLN A 4 41.16 0.81 -23.76
N MET A 5 41.33 0.35 -25.00
CA MET A 5 40.50 0.73 -26.14
C MET A 5 39.14 0.02 -26.13
N TYR A 6 39.03 -1.17 -25.52
CA TYR A 6 37.77 -1.91 -25.38
C TYR A 6 36.94 -1.52 -24.15
N LEU A 7 37.59 -0.99 -23.10
CA LEU A 7 36.90 -0.55 -21.86
C LEU A 7 35.71 0.41 -22.09
N PRO A 8 35.80 1.43 -22.97
CA PRO A 8 34.67 2.32 -23.25
C PRO A 8 33.46 1.58 -23.85
N PHE A 9 33.69 0.64 -24.76
CA PHE A 9 32.63 -0.17 -25.35
C PHE A 9 31.95 -1.05 -24.29
N CYS A 10 32.74 -1.68 -23.41
CA CYS A 10 32.21 -2.43 -22.28
C CYS A 10 31.42 -1.52 -21.32
N GLY A 11 31.92 -0.33 -21.01
CA GLY A 11 31.25 0.65 -20.15
C GLY A 11 29.91 1.10 -20.70
N ILE A 12 29.85 1.46 -22.00
CA ILE A 12 28.61 1.81 -22.70
C ILE A 12 27.63 0.62 -22.68
N SER A 13 28.12 -0.58 -22.97
CA SER A 13 27.29 -1.79 -23.01
C SER A 13 26.69 -2.13 -21.65
N ILE A 14 27.49 -2.05 -20.58
CA ILE A 14 27.04 -2.28 -19.20
C ILE A 14 26.05 -1.19 -18.78
N SER A 15 26.34 0.07 -19.09
CA SER A 15 25.44 1.20 -18.77
C SER A 15 24.10 1.05 -19.47
N ASN A 16 24.10 0.69 -20.76
CA ASN A 16 22.87 0.47 -21.52
C ASN A 16 22.09 -0.75 -20.99
N ALA A 17 22.78 -1.84 -20.64
CA ALA A 17 22.12 -3.01 -20.03
C ALA A 17 21.46 -2.66 -18.69
N LYS A 18 22.13 -1.83 -17.87
CA LYS A 18 21.58 -1.35 -16.60
C LYS A 18 20.35 -0.45 -16.83
N LEU A 19 20.47 0.55 -17.69
CA LEU A 19 19.36 1.45 -18.03
C LEU A 19 18.15 0.70 -18.61
N PHE A 20 18.40 -0.31 -19.46
CA PHE A 20 17.34 -1.15 -19.98
C PHE A 20 16.67 -1.99 -18.88
N SER A 21 17.46 -2.53 -17.95
CA SER A 21 16.91 -3.27 -16.80
C SER A 21 16.03 -2.38 -15.91
N GLU A 22 16.48 -1.16 -15.62
CA GLU A 22 15.72 -0.18 -14.83
C GLU A 22 14.43 0.25 -15.54
N SER A 23 14.53 0.62 -16.82
CA SER A 23 13.37 0.97 -17.65
C SER A 23 12.36 -0.18 -17.72
N ARG A 24 12.83 -1.42 -17.86
CA ARG A 24 11.97 -2.60 -17.87
C ARG A 24 11.28 -2.82 -16.53
N LYS A 25 11.94 -2.59 -15.40
CA LYS A 25 11.31 -2.67 -14.07
C LYS A 25 10.19 -1.64 -13.91
N GLU A 26 10.44 -0.39 -14.32
CA GLU A 26 9.41 0.65 -14.29
C GLU A 26 8.24 0.34 -15.24
N TYR A 27 8.54 -0.21 -16.43
CA TYR A 27 7.51 -0.66 -17.36
C TYR A 27 6.64 -1.78 -16.77
N GLU A 28 7.24 -2.82 -16.17
CA GLU A 28 6.49 -3.91 -15.54
C GLU A 28 5.65 -3.41 -14.35
N ARG A 29 6.18 -2.46 -13.55
CA ARG A 29 5.41 -1.80 -12.48
C ARG A 29 4.19 -1.07 -13.04
N SER A 30 4.37 -0.25 -14.08
CA SER A 30 3.29 0.50 -14.72
C SER A 30 2.26 -0.43 -15.37
N ARG A 31 2.71 -1.51 -16.01
CA ARG A 31 1.83 -2.51 -16.62
C ARG A 31 0.98 -3.23 -15.56
N ALA A 32 1.60 -3.66 -14.46
CA ALA A 32 0.88 -4.31 -13.36
C ALA A 32 -0.20 -3.39 -12.77
N LEU A 33 0.08 -2.09 -12.64
CA LEU A 33 -0.92 -1.09 -12.22
C LEU A 33 -2.07 -0.96 -13.21
N LEU A 34 -1.79 -0.95 -14.52
CA LEU A 34 -2.85 -0.89 -15.55
C LEU A 34 -3.71 -2.16 -15.57
N GLU A 35 -3.10 -3.34 -15.40
CA GLU A 35 -3.83 -4.61 -15.27
C GLU A 35 -4.74 -4.58 -14.03
N VAL A 36 -4.30 -4.01 -12.90
CA VAL A 36 -5.17 -3.75 -11.73
C VAL A 36 -6.39 -2.94 -12.09
N VAL A 37 -6.18 -1.83 -12.78
CA VAL A 37 -7.26 -0.92 -13.14
C VAL A 37 -8.23 -1.60 -14.12
N ASN A 38 -7.72 -2.31 -15.12
CA ASN A 38 -8.57 -2.99 -16.10
C ASN A 38 -9.41 -4.10 -15.46
N ASP A 39 -8.79 -4.94 -14.62
CA ASP A 39 -9.48 -6.03 -13.92
C ASP A 39 -10.50 -5.53 -12.89
N LEU A 40 -10.32 -4.30 -12.39
CA LEU A 40 -11.31 -3.61 -11.58
C LEU A 40 -12.53 -3.22 -12.41
N PHE A 41 -12.38 -2.86 -13.69
CA PHE A 41 -13.48 -2.38 -14.51
C PHE A 41 -14.23 -3.49 -15.25
N GLU A 42 -13.62 -4.66 -15.46
CA GLU A 42 -14.18 -5.73 -16.30
C GLU A 42 -15.35 -6.50 -15.64
N GLU A 43 -15.42 -6.60 -14.30
CA GLU A 43 -16.52 -7.28 -13.60
C GLU A 43 -16.80 -6.70 -12.20
N GLN A 44 -17.72 -5.76 -12.05
CA GLN A 44 -18.14 -5.34 -10.70
C GLN A 44 -19.61 -4.89 -10.61
N THR A 45 -20.44 -5.74 -10.01
CA THR A 45 -21.77 -5.36 -9.50
C THR A 45 -21.80 -5.19 -7.97
N ASP A 46 -20.67 -5.41 -7.28
CA ASP A 46 -20.59 -5.42 -5.82
C ASP A 46 -19.35 -4.67 -5.30
N LEU A 47 -19.59 -3.54 -4.62
CA LEU A 47 -18.59 -2.66 -4.01
C LEU A 47 -17.61 -3.42 -3.11
N GLU A 48 -18.09 -4.41 -2.36
CA GLU A 48 -17.24 -5.15 -1.44
C GLU A 48 -16.19 -5.99 -2.17
N LYS A 49 -16.56 -6.59 -3.30
CA LYS A 49 -15.62 -7.35 -4.14
C LYS A 49 -14.58 -6.43 -4.77
N ILE A 50 -14.97 -5.20 -5.14
CA ILE A 50 -14.06 -4.18 -5.67
C ILE A 50 -12.99 -3.85 -4.65
N VAL A 51 -13.43 -3.39 -3.48
CA VAL A 51 -12.53 -2.92 -2.42
C VAL A 51 -11.58 -4.05 -2.01
N ARG A 52 -12.09 -5.27 -1.86
CA ARG A 52 -11.26 -6.43 -1.52
C ARG A 52 -10.21 -6.75 -2.59
N LYS A 53 -10.56 -6.70 -3.88
CA LYS A 53 -9.60 -6.88 -5.00
C LYS A 53 -8.51 -5.80 -4.96
N ILE A 54 -8.87 -4.52 -4.78
CA ILE A 54 -7.90 -3.41 -4.67
C ILE A 54 -6.93 -3.67 -3.52
N MET A 55 -7.47 -3.98 -2.33
CA MET A 55 -6.68 -4.22 -1.13
C MET A 55 -5.70 -5.38 -1.32
N GLN A 56 -6.14 -6.49 -1.91
CA GLN A 56 -5.29 -7.66 -2.18
C GLN A 56 -4.10 -7.31 -3.07
N ARG A 57 -4.34 -6.51 -4.11
CA ARG A 57 -3.27 -6.07 -5.02
C ARG A 57 -2.37 -5.04 -4.37
N ALA A 58 -2.91 -4.08 -3.63
CA ALA A 58 -2.13 -3.08 -2.91
C ALA A 58 -1.17 -3.73 -1.91
N VAL A 59 -1.65 -4.70 -1.12
CA VAL A 59 -0.82 -5.50 -0.20
C VAL A 59 0.32 -6.21 -0.94
N THR A 60 0.02 -6.83 -2.09
CA THR A 60 1.02 -7.56 -2.88
C THR A 60 2.07 -6.64 -3.49
N LEU A 61 1.65 -5.47 -4.00
CA LEU A 61 2.53 -4.49 -4.66
C LEU A 61 3.39 -3.71 -3.67
N LEU A 62 2.83 -3.33 -2.53
CA LEU A 62 3.50 -2.53 -1.50
C LEU A 62 4.22 -3.38 -0.44
N GLN A 63 4.00 -4.69 -0.44
CA GLN A 63 4.56 -5.64 0.54
C GLN A 63 4.19 -5.26 1.99
N CYS A 64 2.94 -4.85 2.22
CA CYS A 64 2.44 -4.45 3.53
C CYS A 64 1.84 -5.65 4.28
N GLU A 65 1.89 -5.62 5.62
CA GLU A 65 1.30 -6.68 6.46
C GLU A 65 -0.21 -6.52 6.64
N ARG A 66 -0.70 -5.28 6.70
CA ARG A 66 -2.11 -4.93 6.90
C ARG A 66 -2.52 -3.84 5.90
N CYS A 67 -3.76 -3.90 5.45
CA CYS A 67 -4.39 -2.86 4.65
C CYS A 67 -5.83 -2.69 5.12
N SER A 68 -6.24 -1.44 5.33
CA SER A 68 -7.60 -1.10 5.74
C SER A 68 -8.15 0.02 4.85
N VAL A 69 -9.43 -0.08 4.50
CA VAL A 69 -10.15 0.94 3.72
C VAL A 69 -11.39 1.33 4.49
N LEU A 70 -11.51 2.62 4.83
CA LEU A 70 -12.64 3.18 5.56
C LEU A 70 -13.49 4.04 4.63
N LEU A 71 -14.79 3.79 4.60
CA LEU A 71 -15.75 4.55 3.79
C LEU A 71 -16.35 5.64 4.66
N LEU A 72 -16.16 6.89 4.26
CA LEU A 72 -16.80 8.02 4.90
C LEU A 72 -18.31 8.01 4.62
N GLU A 73 -19.13 8.33 5.63
CA GLU A 73 -20.59 8.42 5.50
C GLU A 73 -21.01 9.68 4.73
N ASP A 74 -20.41 10.83 5.06
CA ASP A 74 -20.65 12.11 4.39
C ASP A 74 -19.39 12.99 4.44
N ILE A 75 -19.02 13.56 3.29
CA ILE A 75 -17.85 14.44 3.11
C ILE A 75 -18.13 15.83 3.69
N HIS A 76 -19.40 16.27 3.74
CA HIS A 76 -19.78 17.59 4.21
C HIS A 76 -20.11 17.64 5.71
N SER A 77 -20.15 16.48 6.37
CA SER A 77 -20.38 16.42 7.81
C SER A 77 -19.18 17.02 8.56
N PRO A 78 -19.40 17.92 9.54
CA PRO A 78 -18.33 18.44 10.39
C PRO A 78 -17.74 17.37 11.32
N VAL A 79 -18.43 16.24 11.48
CA VAL A 79 -17.95 15.09 12.27
C VAL A 79 -17.61 13.96 11.31
N VAL A 80 -16.38 13.45 11.42
CA VAL A 80 -15.93 12.31 10.62
C VAL A 80 -16.64 11.05 11.14
N LYS A 81 -17.41 10.41 10.26
CA LYS A 81 -18.06 9.13 10.54
C LYS A 81 -17.80 8.16 9.41
N PHE A 82 -17.38 6.95 9.77
CA PHE A 82 -17.15 5.89 8.82
C PHE A 82 -18.37 4.96 8.76
N SER A 83 -18.93 4.79 7.57
CA SER A 83 -20.10 3.93 7.31
C SER A 83 -19.72 2.45 7.27
N LYS A 84 -18.53 2.14 6.74
CA LYS A 84 -18.02 0.77 6.61
C LYS A 84 -16.50 0.74 6.63
N THR A 85 -15.94 -0.28 7.27
CA THR A 85 -14.50 -0.55 7.31
C THR A 85 -14.23 -1.90 6.67
N PHE A 86 -13.25 -1.95 5.78
CA PHE A 86 -12.72 -3.17 5.18
C PHE A 86 -11.30 -3.38 5.70
N GLU A 87 -11.00 -4.57 6.17
CA GLU A 87 -9.67 -4.95 6.67
C GLU A 87 -9.14 -6.17 5.92
N LEU A 88 -7.86 -6.14 5.59
CA LEU A 88 -7.15 -7.24 4.95
C LEU A 88 -5.77 -7.42 5.58
N MET A 89 -5.53 -8.62 6.07
CA MET A 89 -4.22 -9.09 6.52
C MET A 89 -3.51 -9.78 5.36
N SER A 90 -2.20 -9.53 5.22
CA SER A 90 -1.40 -10.20 4.20
C SER A 90 -1.24 -11.70 4.55
N PRO A 91 -1.22 -12.60 3.56
CA PRO A 91 -0.95 -14.01 3.81
C PRO A 91 0.54 -14.29 4.14
N LEU A 92 1.43 -13.32 3.91
CA LEU A 92 2.85 -13.41 4.24
C LEU A 92 3.11 -13.37 5.76
N CYS A 93 2.12 -12.97 6.56
CA CYS A 93 2.18 -12.98 8.02
C CYS A 93 2.20 -14.40 8.64
N ASN A 94 2.15 -15.47 7.83
CA ASN A 94 2.10 -16.85 8.29
C ASN A 94 3.49 -17.47 8.43
N MET A 95 4.32 -16.96 9.34
CA MET A 95 5.39 -17.74 9.96
C MET A 95 5.37 -17.47 11.47
N ASP A 96 4.90 -18.47 12.21
CA ASP A 96 4.87 -18.60 13.66
C ASP A 96 4.12 -17.52 14.45
N ARG A 97 2.84 -17.79 14.74
CA ARG A 97 2.35 -18.05 16.10
C ARG A 97 0.85 -18.35 16.09
N ASP A 98 0.48 -19.37 16.87
CA ASP A 98 -0.87 -19.57 17.39
C ASP A 98 -1.33 -18.31 18.16
N ILE A 99 -1.83 -17.31 17.43
CA ILE A 99 -2.57 -16.20 18.00
C ILE A 99 -3.96 -16.33 17.42
N SER A 100 -4.79 -17.02 18.22
CA SER A 100 -6.23 -16.88 18.25
C SER A 100 -6.67 -15.49 17.76
N MET A 101 -7.68 -15.49 16.90
CA MET A 101 -8.42 -14.36 16.31
C MET A 101 -9.10 -13.43 17.36
N GLU A 102 -8.56 -13.35 18.57
CA GLU A 102 -9.09 -12.69 19.77
C GLU A 102 -8.09 -11.70 20.40
N LYS A 103 -6.94 -11.42 19.78
CA LYS A 103 -6.02 -10.37 20.26
C LYS A 103 -5.83 -9.24 19.24
N LEU A 104 -6.92 -8.80 18.62
CA LEU A 104 -7.01 -7.41 18.18
C LEU A 104 -7.03 -6.57 19.45
N SER A 105 -5.86 -6.11 19.88
CA SER A 105 -5.78 -5.19 21.00
C SER A 105 -6.63 -3.97 20.66
N CYS A 106 -7.53 -3.59 21.57
CA CYS A 106 -8.40 -2.43 21.41
C CYS A 106 -7.62 -1.15 21.03
N SER A 107 -6.33 -1.09 21.37
CA SER A 107 -5.40 -0.03 20.98
C SER A 107 -5.18 0.09 19.46
N ASP A 108 -5.03 -1.01 18.72
CA ASP A 108 -4.64 -0.98 17.31
C ASP A 108 -5.75 -0.39 16.42
N TRP A 109 -7.01 -0.71 16.73
CA TRP A 109 -8.15 -0.19 15.96
C TRP A 109 -8.41 1.29 16.27
N LEU A 110 -8.23 1.71 17.54
CA LEU A 110 -8.38 3.10 17.97
C LEU A 110 -7.33 4.00 17.31
N ILE A 111 -6.08 3.53 17.23
CA ILE A 111 -4.99 4.24 16.56
C ILE A 111 -5.30 4.41 15.07
N ASN A 112 -5.75 3.36 14.39
CA ASN A 112 -6.14 3.45 12.98
C ASN A 112 -7.28 4.44 12.75
N ASN A 113 -8.25 4.51 13.67
CA ASN A 113 -9.36 5.44 13.57
C ASN A 113 -8.91 6.90 13.71
N SER A 114 -7.99 7.18 14.63
CA SER A 114 -7.43 8.53 14.80
C SER A 114 -6.64 9.01 13.57
N ILE A 115 -5.86 8.11 12.95
CA ILE A 115 -5.12 8.42 11.71
C ILE A 115 -6.11 8.66 10.56
N ALA A 116 -7.12 7.80 10.41
CA ALA A 116 -8.14 7.94 9.40
C ALA A 116 -8.94 9.25 9.56
N GLU A 117 -9.25 9.65 10.79
CA GLU A 117 -9.92 10.91 11.11
C GLU A 117 -9.07 12.13 10.77
N LEU A 118 -7.76 12.09 11.05
CA LEU A 118 -6.84 13.15 10.65
C LEU A 118 -6.77 13.29 9.13
N VAL A 119 -6.68 12.18 8.40
CA VAL A 119 -6.62 12.21 6.92
C VAL A 119 -7.96 12.66 6.33
N ALA A 120 -9.09 12.24 6.91
CA ALA A 120 -10.42 12.66 6.46
C ALA A 120 -10.67 14.16 6.67
N SER A 121 -10.19 14.73 7.78
CA SER A 121 -10.34 16.16 8.08
C SER A 121 -9.37 17.05 7.29
N THR A 122 -8.15 16.59 7.04
CA THR A 122 -7.13 17.37 6.32
C THR A 122 -7.16 17.19 4.80
N GLY A 123 -7.63 16.04 4.31
CA GLY A 123 -7.61 15.66 2.90
C GLY A 123 -6.20 15.42 2.34
N LEU A 124 -5.17 15.36 3.19
CA LEU A 124 -3.78 15.19 2.79
C LEU A 124 -3.24 13.80 3.17
N PRO A 125 -2.40 13.17 2.32
CA PRO A 125 -1.78 11.90 2.67
C PRO A 125 -0.79 12.08 3.83
N VAL A 126 -0.79 11.13 4.76
CA VAL A 126 0.12 11.11 5.92
C VAL A 126 0.95 9.84 5.87
N ASN A 127 2.26 9.98 6.03
CA ASN A 127 3.19 8.86 6.18
C ASN A 127 3.87 8.96 7.55
N ILE A 128 3.77 7.90 8.35
CA ILE A 128 4.26 7.85 9.73
C ILE A 128 5.23 6.68 9.83
N SER A 129 6.46 6.92 10.26
CA SER A 129 7.47 5.87 10.40
C SER A 129 7.28 5.03 11.66
N ASP A 130 6.90 5.65 12.76
CA ASP A 130 6.54 4.99 14.02
C ASP A 130 5.39 5.78 14.67
N VAL A 131 4.23 5.14 14.80
CA VAL A 131 3.02 5.78 15.31
C VAL A 131 3.14 6.08 16.80
N CYS A 132 3.82 5.24 17.58
CA CYS A 132 3.96 5.41 19.02
C CYS A 132 4.84 6.61 19.40
N GLN A 133 5.65 7.10 18.46
CA GLN A 133 6.55 8.24 18.65
C GLN A 133 6.01 9.53 18.02
N ASP A 134 4.86 9.47 17.32
CA ASP A 134 4.31 10.63 16.65
C ASP A 134 3.48 11.47 17.64
N PRO A 135 3.84 12.74 17.89
CA PRO A 135 3.16 13.59 18.87
C PRO A 135 1.71 13.93 18.49
N ARG A 136 1.26 13.57 17.28
CA ARG A 136 -0.15 13.71 16.87
C ARG A 136 -1.02 12.56 17.36
N PHE A 137 -0.40 11.44 17.74
CA PHE A 137 -1.07 10.20 18.11
C PHE A 137 -0.49 9.72 19.44
N ASP A 138 -0.83 10.42 20.52
CA ASP A 138 -0.42 10.01 21.86
C ASP A 138 -1.03 8.64 22.18
N ALA A 139 -0.17 7.65 22.43
CA ALA A 139 -0.56 6.37 22.99
C ALA A 139 -0.82 6.55 24.49
N GLU A 140 -2.05 6.90 24.87
CA GLU A 140 -2.54 6.63 26.23
C GLU A 140 -2.73 5.13 26.46
#